data_AF-A0ABD1QR34-F1
#
_entry.id   AF-A0ABD1QR34-F1
#
_cell.length_a   1.000
_cell.length_b   1.000
_cell.length_c   1.000
_cell.angle_alpha   90.00
_cell.angle_beta   90.00
_cell.angle_gamma   90.00
#
_symmetry.space_group_name_H-M   'P 1'
#
loop_
_entity.id
_entity.type
_entity.pdbx_description
1 polymer ?
#
loop_
_entity_poly.entity_id
_entity_poly.type
_entity_poly.pdbx_seq_one_letter_code
_entity_poly.pdbx_strand_id
1 'polypeptide(L)'
;MEYSYLTVDFFRKLPQDVEKGGNPTHSIFDRYNDSYLRRIGSTVLSYVNMVCGSLRNSIPKSIVYCQVREAKRSLLDHFFTELGKKEGRQLGTLLDEDPEIMKRTSLSC
;
A
#
# COMPACT_ATOMS: atom_id res chain seq x y z
N MET A 1 11.10 2.49 -3.24
CA MET A 1 10.00 1.54 -3.51
C MET A 1 10.65 0.17 -3.50
N GLU A 2 10.38 -0.66 -2.50
CA GLU A 2 10.93 -2.02 -2.51
C GLU A 2 10.24 -2.77 -3.66
N TYR A 3 11.02 -3.27 -4.60
CA TYR A 3 10.49 -4.05 -5.71
C TYR A 3 10.03 -5.41 -5.16
N SER A 4 8.76 -5.73 -5.39
CA SER A 4 8.16 -7.04 -5.09
C SER A 4 8.62 -8.11 -6.08
N TYR A 5 9.93 -8.34 -6.20
CA TYR A 5 10.41 -9.46 -6.99
C TYR A 5 10.09 -10.76 -6.26
N LEU A 6 9.80 -11.82 -7.03
CA LEU A 6 9.81 -13.19 -6.54
C LEU A 6 11.12 -13.42 -5.78
N THR A 7 11.03 -13.59 -4.47
CA THR A 7 12.22 -13.78 -3.65
C THR A 7 12.75 -15.20 -3.85
N VAL A 8 14.06 -15.38 -3.75
CA VAL A 8 14.68 -16.72 -3.77
C VAL A 8 14.06 -17.62 -2.69
N ASP A 9 13.60 -17.04 -1.60
CA ASP A 9 12.91 -17.73 -0.51
C ASP A 9 11.56 -18.32 -0.91
N PHE A 10 10.87 -17.75 -1.90
CA PHE A 10 9.67 -18.37 -2.46
C PHE A 10 10.00 -19.68 -3.16
N PHE A 11 11.01 -19.68 -4.03
CA PHE A 11 11.43 -20.87 -4.77
C PHE A 11 12.04 -21.96 -3.87
N ARG A 12 12.67 -21.58 -2.75
CA ARG A 12 13.15 -22.53 -1.74
C ARG A 12 12.04 -23.25 -0.99
N LYS A 13 10.86 -22.62 -0.86
CA LYS A 13 9.69 -23.16 -0.15
C LYS A 13 8.75 -23.97 -1.05
N LEU A 14 8.97 -23.91 -2.36
CA LEU A 14 8.23 -24.72 -3.32
C LEU A 14 8.65 -26.19 -3.22
N PRO A 15 7.71 -27.15 -3.26
CA PRO A 15 8.04 -28.57 -3.25
C PRO A 15 8.94 -28.94 -4.45
N GLN A 16 10.20 -29.29 -4.19
CA GLN A 16 11.12 -29.83 -5.19
C GLN A 16 10.99 -31.36 -5.27
N ASP A 17 9.84 -31.84 -5.74
CA ASP A 17 9.71 -33.27 -6.05
C ASP A 17 10.29 -33.56 -7.43
N VAL A 18 11.51 -34.12 -7.43
CA VAL A 18 12.17 -34.73 -8.59
C VAL A 18 11.38 -35.97 -8.98
N GLU A 19 10.48 -35.85 -9.96
CA GLU A 19 9.89 -37.01 -10.61
C GLU A 19 11.03 -37.77 -11.32
N LYS A 20 11.38 -38.95 -10.81
CA LYS A 20 12.05 -39.97 -11.63
C LYS A 20 11.15 -40.21 -12.83
N GLY A 21 11.61 -39.79 -14.02
CA GLY A 21 10.82 -39.76 -15.25
C GLY A 21 9.99 -41.01 -15.45
N GLY A 22 8.68 -40.81 -15.57
CA GLY A 22 7.73 -41.87 -15.93
C GLY A 22 8.00 -42.43 -17.33
N ASN A 23 7.61 -43.69 -17.53
CA ASN A 23 7.89 -44.47 -18.73
C ASN A 23 7.42 -43.74 -20.01
N PRO A 24 8.27 -43.52 -21.04
CA PRO A 24 7.97 -42.69 -22.21
C PRO A 24 6.83 -43.22 -23.10
N THR A 25 6.32 -44.41 -22.80
CA THR A 25 5.24 -45.11 -23.53
C THR A 25 3.83 -44.70 -23.11
N HIS A 26 3.63 -43.97 -22.01
CA HIS A 26 2.29 -43.52 -21.61
C HIS A 26 1.78 -42.36 -22.47
N SER A 27 0.47 -42.38 -22.76
CA SER A 27 -0.24 -41.30 -23.47
C SER A 27 -0.04 -39.98 -22.73
N ILE A 28 0.03 -38.86 -23.45
CA ILE A 28 0.22 -37.53 -22.85
C ILE A 28 -0.85 -37.28 -21.77
N PHE A 29 -2.09 -37.72 -22.00
CA PHE A 29 -3.19 -37.60 -21.04
C PHE A 29 -3.01 -38.47 -19.78
N ASP A 30 -2.51 -39.70 -19.90
CA ASP A 30 -2.14 -40.52 -18.72
C ASP A 30 -0.93 -39.97 -17.96
N ARG A 31 -0.08 -39.20 -18.66
CA ARG A 31 1.10 -38.55 -18.09
C ARG A 31 0.73 -37.37 -17.18
N TYR A 32 -0.39 -36.69 -17.45
CA TYR A 32 -0.98 -35.66 -16.59
C TYR A 32 -1.94 -36.30 -15.58
N ASN A 33 -1.39 -37.04 -14.62
CA ASN A 33 -2.15 -37.59 -13.49
C ASN A 33 -2.77 -36.45 -12.66
N ASP A 34 -3.89 -36.70 -11.97
CA ASP A 34 -4.56 -35.75 -11.05
C ASP A 34 -3.55 -35.13 -10.05
N SER A 35 -2.57 -35.92 -9.63
CA SER A 35 -1.44 -35.47 -8.79
C SER A 35 -0.64 -34.32 -9.41
N TYR A 36 -0.40 -34.32 -10.72
CA TYR A 36 0.30 -33.27 -11.43
C TYR A 36 -0.53 -31.99 -11.52
N LEU A 37 -1.82 -32.10 -11.85
CA LEU A 37 -2.74 -30.95 -11.88
C LEU A 37 -2.87 -30.32 -10.48
N ARG A 38 -2.94 -31.16 -9.44
CA ARG A 38 -2.97 -30.71 -8.04
C ARG A 38 -1.68 -30.01 -7.62
N ARG A 39 -0.52 -30.43 -8.15
CA ARG A 39 0.78 -29.75 -7.94
C ARG A 39 0.85 -28.39 -8.62
N ILE A 40 0.31 -28.25 -9.83
CA ILE A 40 0.18 -26.94 -10.47
C ILE A 40 -0.72 -26.04 -9.61
N GLY A 41 -1.87 -26.57 -9.18
CA GLY A 41 -2.80 -25.85 -8.32
C GLY A 41 -2.15 -25.34 -7.03
N SER A 42 -1.38 -26.19 -6.33
CA SER A 42 -0.69 -25.78 -5.11
C SER A 42 0.40 -24.74 -5.37
N THR A 43 1.15 -24.88 -6.46
CA THR A 43 2.21 -23.92 -6.86
C THR A 43 1.63 -22.54 -7.18
N VAL A 44 0.55 -22.49 -7.96
CA VAL A 44 -0.15 -21.24 -8.30
C VAL A 44 -0.74 -20.60 -7.05
N LEU A 45 -1.36 -21.39 -6.17
CA LEU A 45 -1.91 -20.89 -4.91
C LEU A 45 -0.83 -20.29 -4.00
N SER A 46 0.33 -20.94 -3.88
CA SER A 46 1.47 -20.41 -3.13
C SER A 46 1.93 -19.07 -3.69
N TYR A 47 2.00 -18.92 -5.02
CA TYR A 47 2.37 -17.66 -5.67
C TYR A 47 1.38 -16.55 -5.36
N VAL A 48 0.08 -16.81 -5.52
CA VAL A 48 -0.99 -15.84 -5.23
C VAL A 48 -0.91 -15.39 -3.77
N ASN A 49 -0.74 -16.32 -2.83
CA ASN A 49 -0.61 -15.98 -1.41
C ASN A 49 0.60 -15.10 -1.11
N MET A 50 1.75 -15.39 -1.74
CA MET A 50 2.95 -14.56 -1.60
C MET A 50 2.71 -13.13 -2.13
N VAL A 51 2.12 -13.00 -3.33
CA VAL A 51 1.81 -11.69 -3.92
C VAL A 51 0.84 -10.91 -3.04
N CYS A 52 -0.24 -11.54 -2.57
CA CYS A 52 -1.20 -10.92 -1.65
C CYS A 52 -0.52 -10.46 -0.35
N GLY A 53 0.40 -11.26 0.20
CA GLY A 53 1.21 -10.88 1.36
C GLY A 53 2.10 -9.66 1.10
N SER A 54 2.71 -9.56 -0.09
CA SER A 54 3.48 -8.37 -0.47
C SER A 54 2.59 -7.15 -0.63
N LEU A 55 1.47 -7.27 -1.33
CA LEU A 55 0.53 -6.18 -1.59
C LEU A 55 -0.06 -5.62 -0.30
N ARG A 56 -0.38 -6.49 0.67
CA ARG A 56 -0.87 -6.08 2.00
C ARG A 56 0.07 -5.09 2.70
N ASN A 57 1.37 -5.19 2.45
CA ASN A 57 2.37 -4.32 3.07
C ASN A 57 2.76 -3.14 2.17
N SER A 58 2.79 -3.31 0.84
CA SER A 58 3.23 -2.27 -0.08
C SER A 58 2.13 -1.25 -0.40
N ILE A 59 0.86 -1.67 -0.51
CA ILE A 59 -0.26 -0.76 -0.84
C ILE A 59 -0.41 0.35 0.21
N PRO A 60 -0.48 0.08 1.53
CA PRO A 60 -0.61 1.14 2.52
C PRO A 60 0.59 2.09 2.52
N LYS A 61 1.81 1.56 2.34
CA LYS A 61 3.03 2.38 2.23
C LYS A 61 2.98 3.32 1.03
N SER A 62 2.53 2.84 -0.12
CA SER A 62 2.36 3.64 -1.34
C SER A 62 1.31 4.72 -1.16
N ILE A 63 0.17 4.42 -0.52
CA ILE A 63 -0.88 5.41 -0.23
C ILE A 63 -0.34 6.50 0.69
N VAL A 64 0.33 6.13 1.79
CA VAL A 64 0.91 7.12 2.70
C VAL A 64 1.95 7.98 1.99
N TYR A 65 2.82 7.37 1.20
CA TYR A 65 3.88 8.07 0.50
C TYR A 65 3.34 9.04 -0.55
N CYS A 66 2.48 8.58 -1.45
CA CYS A 66 2.02 9.35 -2.60
C CYS A 66 0.85 10.28 -2.28
N GLN A 67 -0.03 9.90 -1.35
CA GLN A 67 -1.24 10.67 -1.06
C GLN A 67 -1.09 11.45 0.24
N VAL A 68 -0.85 10.78 1.37
CA VAL A 68 -0.92 11.43 2.69
C VAL A 68 0.22 12.43 2.88
N ARG A 69 1.45 12.05 2.56
CA ARG A 69 2.63 12.91 2.73
C ARG A 69 2.59 14.11 1.78
N GLU A 70 2.23 13.88 0.52
CA GLU A 70 2.12 14.94 -0.47
C GLU A 70 0.96 15.89 -0.15
N ALA A 71 -0.20 15.38 0.27
CA ALA A 71 -1.31 16.23 0.70
C ALA A 71 -0.93 17.09 1.92
N LYS A 72 -0.24 16.53 2.92
CA LYS A 72 0.26 17.31 4.07
C LYS A 72 1.21 18.42 3.64
N ARG A 73 2.19 18.10 2.77
CA ARG A 73 3.14 19.09 2.26
C ARG A 73 2.41 20.18 1.46
N SER A 74 1.59 19.78 0.51
CA SER A 74 0.81 20.69 -0.34
C SER A 74 -0.08 21.61 0.49
N LEU A 75 -0.73 21.11 1.55
CA LEU A 75 -1.58 21.91 2.43
C LEU A 75 -0.77 23.00 3.14
N LEU A 76 0.38 22.64 3.71
CA LEU A 76 1.24 23.59 4.41
C LEU A 76 1.85 24.60 3.45
N ASP A 77 2.32 24.15 2.28
CA ASP A 77 2.87 25.04 1.26
C ASP A 77 1.81 26.05 0.80
N HIS A 78 0.58 25.61 0.57
CA HIS A 78 -0.53 26.50 0.20
C HIS A 78 -0.87 27.46 1.34
N PHE A 79 -0.96 26.96 2.58
CA PHE A 79 -1.23 27.77 3.76
C PHE A 79 -0.21 28.89 3.94
N PHE A 80 1.09 28.58 3.92
CA PHE A 80 2.15 29.59 4.08
C PHE A 80 2.22 30.54 2.89
N THR A 81 2.00 30.05 1.67
CA THR A 81 1.97 30.90 0.48
C THR A 81 0.81 31.90 0.54
N GLU A 82 -0.38 31.46 0.93
CA GLU A 82 -1.55 32.33 1.04
C GLU A 82 -1.44 33.29 2.21
N LEU A 83 -0.90 32.86 3.36
CA LEU A 83 -0.62 33.76 4.47
C LEU A 83 0.42 34.83 4.11
N GLY A 84 1.50 34.47 3.41
CA GLY A 84 2.54 35.41 3.00
C GLY A 84 2.06 36.48 2.03
N LYS A 85 0.97 36.22 1.28
CA LYS A 85 0.33 37.20 0.39
C LYS A 85 -0.63 38.16 1.10
N LYS A 86 -1.08 37.85 2.32
CA LYS A 86 -2.08 38.66 3.03
C LYS A 86 -1.43 39.90 3.67
N GLU A 87 -2.04 41.05 3.43
CA GLU A 87 -1.67 42.30 4.09
C GLU A 87 -2.15 42.34 5.56
N GLY A 88 -1.55 43.20 6.39
CA GLY A 88 -1.84 43.27 7.84
C GLY A 88 -3.32 43.46 8.19
N ARG A 89 -4.10 44.17 7.37
CA ARG A 89 -5.56 44.30 7.56
C ARG A 89 -6.30 42.98 7.34
N GLN A 90 -5.97 42.24 6.29
CA GLN A 90 -6.61 40.96 5.98
C GLN A 90 -6.22 39.88 6.99
N LEU A 91 -4.98 39.93 7.50
CA LEU A 91 -4.53 39.04 8.56
C LEU A 91 -5.23 39.36 9.88
N GLY A 92 -5.40 40.65 10.20
CA GLY A 92 -6.15 41.09 11.38
C GLY A 92 -7.59 40.57 11.38
N THR A 93 -8.30 40.61 10.26
CA THR A 93 -9.65 40.03 10.15
C THR A 93 -9.67 38.51 10.33
N LEU A 94 -8.64 37.80 9.87
CA LEU A 94 -8.56 36.34 10.03
C LEU A 94 -8.27 35.92 11.47
N LEU A 95 -7.64 36.80 12.25
CA LEU A 95 -7.27 36.60 13.65
C LEU A 95 -8.31 37.19 14.62
N ASP A 96 -9.37 37.81 14.12
CA ASP A 96 -10.41 38.40 14.94
C ASP A 96 -11.18 37.28 15.68
N GLU A 97 -11.40 37.47 16.97
CA GLU A 97 -12.10 36.47 17.79
C GLU A 97 -13.60 36.46 17.49
N ASP A 98 -14.24 35.30 17.70
CA ASP A 98 -15.70 35.23 17.61
C ASP A 98 -16.33 36.16 18.66
N PRO A 99 -17.29 37.02 18.28
CA PRO A 99 -17.90 38.00 19.19
C PRO A 99 -18.57 37.35 20.41
N GLU A 100 -19.03 36.10 20.33
CA GLU A 100 -19.59 35.37 21.46
C GLU A 100 -18.52 34.91 22.46
N ILE A 101 -17.32 34.59 21.97
CA ILE A 101 -16.17 34.27 22.83
C ILE A 101 -15.71 35.53 23.56
N MET A 102 -15.55 36.64 22.84
CA MET A 102 -15.10 37.92 23.40
C MET A 102 -16.01 38.40 24.54
N LYS A 103 -17.34 38.27 24.38
CA LYS A 103 -18.30 38.57 25.45
C LYS A 103 -18.08 37.69 26.68
N ARG A 104 -17.83 36.40 26.49
CA ARG A 104 -17.64 35.43 27.59
C ARG A 104 -16.35 35.68 28.39
N THR A 105 -15.26 36.07 27.72
CA THR A 105 -14.01 36.48 28.39
C THR A 105 -14.16 37.81 29.12
N SER A 106 -14.89 38.78 28.55
CA SER A 106 -15.15 40.08 29.22
C SER A 106 -16.08 39.98 30.44
N LEU A 107 -17.00 39.00 30.46
CA LEU A 107 -17.95 38.78 31.56
C LEU A 107 -17.37 37.94 32.71
N SER A 108 -16.20 37.31 32.52
CA SER A 108 -15.49 36.55 33.55
C SER A 108 -14.44 37.37 34.31
N CYS A 109 -14.32 38.68 34.04
CA CYS A 109 -13.41 39.59 34.72
C CYS A 109 -14.17 40.61 35.58
#